data_AF-A0A0C9T9T7-F1
#
_entry.id   AF-A0A0C9T9T7-F1
#
_cell.length_a   1.000
_cell.length_b   1.000
_cell.length_c   1.000
_cell.angle_alpha   90.00
_cell.angle_beta   90.00
_cell.angle_gamma   90.00
#
_symmetry.space_group_name_H-M   'P 1'
#
loop_
_entity.id
_entity.type
_entity.pdbx_description
1 polymer ?
#
loop_
_entity_poly.entity_id
_entity_poly.type
_entity_poly.pdbx_seq_one_letter_code
_entity_poly.pdbx_strand_id
1 'polypeptide(L)' 'DHAVFYYDGDGDTTAGLNVKCIIGWHVDDGMGMSNSASFLQRVKEKIAARFGIKDLGPITKYLGIQFERDRSSRELWMHQ' A
#
# COMPACT_ATOMS: atom_id res chain seq x y z
N ASP A 1 14.35 9.89 -7.16
CA ASP A 1 14.73 8.49 -6.93
C ASP A 1 13.45 7.69 -6.67
N HIS A 2 13.36 6.45 -7.15
CA HIS A 2 12.15 5.63 -7.05
C HIS A 2 12.51 4.23 -6.56
N ALA A 3 11.76 3.72 -5.59
CA ALA A 3 11.91 2.36 -5.10
C ALA A 3 10.56 1.63 -5.10
N VAL A 4 10.58 0.36 -5.48
CA VAL A 4 9.43 -0.53 -5.38
C VAL A 4 9.84 -1.77 -4.60
N PHE A 5 9.08 -2.07 -3.56
CA PHE A 5 9.25 -3.27 -2.73
C PHE A 5 8.09 -4.22 -3.02
N TYR A 6 8.41 -5.47 -3.31
CA TYR A 6 7.45 -6.56 -3.51
C TYR A 6 7.68 -7.64 -2.46
N TYR A 7 6.60 -8.03 -1.78
CA TYR A 7 6.59 -9.14 -0.84
C TYR A 7 5.56 -10.17 -1.30
N ASP A 8 5.96 -11.44 -1.30
CA ASP A 8 5.16 -12.62 -1.59
C ASP A 8 5.52 -13.73 -0.60
N GLY A 9 4.60 -14.10 0.28
CA GLY A 9 4.85 -15.14 1.27
C GLY A 9 3.75 -15.31 2.31
N ASP A 10 3.95 -16.27 3.22
CA ASP A 10 2.95 -16.68 4.22
C ASP A 10 2.92 -15.76 5.45
N GLY A 11 2.84 -14.45 5.20
CA GLY A 11 2.93 -13.39 6.21
C GLY A 11 1.67 -13.19 7.07
N ASP A 12 0.58 -13.91 6.80
CA ASP A 12 -0.67 -13.85 7.56
C ASP A 12 -1.16 -15.27 7.90
N THR A 13 -0.42 -15.91 8.81
CA THR A 13 -0.69 -17.27 9.29
C THR A 13 -2.08 -17.44 9.92
N THR A 14 -2.73 -16.33 10.30
CA THR A 14 -4.09 -16.32 10.86
C THR A 14 -5.17 -16.56 9.81
N ALA A 15 -4.91 -16.22 8.54
CA ALA A 15 -5.87 -16.37 7.44
C ALA A 15 -5.52 -17.52 6.49
N GLY A 16 -4.32 -18.11 6.60
CA GLY A 16 -3.85 -19.13 5.66
C GLY A 16 -3.67 -18.62 4.22
N LEU A 17 -3.58 -17.31 4.05
CA LEU A 17 -3.45 -16.64 2.76
C LEU A 17 -1.98 -16.37 2.46
N ASN A 18 -1.54 -16.70 1.25
CA ASN A 18 -0.32 -16.16 0.67
C ASN A 18 -0.49 -14.64 0.50
N VAL A 19 0.29 -13.88 1.26
CA VAL A 19 0.24 -12.42 1.29
C VAL A 19 1.07 -11.86 0.16
N LYS A 20 0.46 -10.95 -0.60
CA LYS A 20 1.11 -10.14 -1.62
C LYS A 20 1.00 -8.68 -1.22
N CYS A 21 2.14 -8.03 -1.05
CA CYS A 21 2.20 -6.61 -0.69
C CYS A 21 3.20 -5.88 -1.60
N ILE A 22 2.78 -4.73 -2.12
CA ILE A 22 3.59 -3.83 -2.94
C ILE A 22 3.65 -2.47 -2.24
N ILE A 23 4.84 -1.90 -2.15
CA ILE A 23 5.05 -0.52 -1.69
C ILE A 23 5.89 0.21 -2.73
N GLY A 24 5.39 1.33 -3.21
CA GLY A 24 6.12 2.27 -4.05
C GLY A 24 6.52 3.50 -3.25
N TRP A 25 7.73 4.01 -3.51
CA TRP A 25 8.26 5.22 -2.90
C TRP A 25 8.81 6.17 -3.96
N HIS A 26 8.52 7.46 -3.78
CA HIS A 26 9.16 8.54 -4.49
C HIS A 26 9.50 9.65 -3.50
N VAL A 27 10.80 9.81 -3.22
CA VAL A 27 11.29 10.78 -2.23
C VAL A 27 10.56 10.59 -0.89
N ASP A 28 9.74 11.56 -0.46
CA ASP A 28 9.03 11.53 0.82
C ASP A 28 7.61 10.93 0.72
N ASP A 29 7.13 10.68 -0.50
CA ASP A 29 5.80 10.14 -0.75
C ASP A 29 5.85 8.62 -0.96
N GLY A 30 5.00 7.91 -0.22
CA GLY A 30 4.85 6.47 -0.31
C GLY A 30 3.42 6.05 -0.61
N MET A 31 3.26 4.98 -1.39
CA MET A 31 1.97 4.31 -1.60
C MET A 31 2.11 2.81 -1.42
N GLY A 32 1.07 2.16 -0.92
CA GLY A 32 1.10 0.73 -0.63
C GLY A 32 -0.22 0.02 -0.90
N MET A 33 -0.14 -1.22 -1.35
CA MET A 33 -1.28 -2.10 -1.52
C MET A 33 -0.96 -3.52 -1.06
N SER A 34 -1.98 -4.24 -0.61
CA SER A 34 -1.87 -5.64 -0.18
C SER A 34 -3.19 -6.36 -0.36
N ASN A 35 -3.14 -7.68 -0.57
CA ASN A 35 -4.32 -8.54 -0.48
C ASN A 35 -4.73 -8.85 0.98
N SER A 36 -3.88 -8.53 1.97
CA SER A 36 -4.20 -8.58 3.40
C SER A 36 -4.11 -7.18 4.03
N ALA A 37 -5.26 -6.67 4.49
CA ALA A 37 -5.35 -5.36 5.13
C ALA A 37 -4.64 -5.31 6.49
N SER A 38 -4.73 -6.39 7.28
CA SER A 38 -4.03 -6.54 8.55
C SER A 38 -2.51 -6.51 8.35
N PHE A 39 -2.00 -7.21 7.33
CA PHE A 39 -0.58 -7.18 6.99
C PHE A 39 -0.12 -5.79 6.57
N LEU A 40 -0.86 -5.11 5.66
CA LEU A 40 -0.51 -3.74 5.24
C LEU A 40 -0.50 -2.77 6.43
N GLN A 41 -1.43 -2.92 7.36
CA GLN A 41 -1.47 -2.11 8.57
C GLN A 41 -0.21 -2.29 9.42
N ARG A 42 0.21 -3.55 9.68
CA ARG A 42 1.46 -3.86 10.40
C ARG A 42 2.69 -3.27 9.70
N VAL A 43 2.72 -3.33 8.37
CA VAL A 43 3.81 -2.76 7.57
C VAL A 43 3.87 -1.24 7.73
N LYS A 44 2.73 -0.53 7.58
CA LYS A 44 2.66 0.92 7.79
C LYS A 44 3.12 1.32 9.19
N GLU A 45 2.68 0.59 10.22
CA GLU A 45 3.07 0.83 11.62
C GLU A 45 4.59 0.69 11.83
N LYS A 46 5.23 -0.33 11.25
CA LYS A 46 6.68 -0.50 11.33
C LYS A 46 7.45 0.63 10.63
N ILE A 47 6.98 1.06 9.46
CA ILE A 47 7.59 2.17 8.73
C ILE A 47 7.39 3.48 9.51
N ALA A 48 6.20 3.73 10.04
CA ALA A 48 5.89 4.91 10.86
C ALA A 48 6.75 4.95 12.13
N ALA A 49 6.89 3.83 12.83
CA ALA A 49 7.74 3.75 14.01
C ALA A 49 9.23 4.01 13.71
N ARG A 50 9.72 3.63 12.52
CA ARG A 50 11.13 3.76 12.14
C ARG A 50 11.50 5.10 11.52
N PHE A 51 10.58 5.69 10.75
CA PHE A 51 10.83 6.84 9.88
C PHE A 51 9.89 8.04 10.16
N GLY A 52 8.89 7.89 11.03
CA GLY A 52 7.96 8.97 11.36
C GLY A 52 6.95 9.31 10.27
N ILE A 53 6.65 8.38 9.36
CA ILE A 53 5.68 8.62 8.29
C ILE A 53 4.25 8.75 8.83
N LYS A 54 3.44 9.53 8.14
CA LYS A 54 2.00 9.67 8.42
C LYS A 54 1.18 8.85 7.43
N ASP A 55 0.26 8.04 7.94
CA ASP A 55 -0.74 7.40 7.10
C ASP A 55 -1.80 8.43 6.66
N LEU A 56 -1.94 8.61 5.35
CA LEU A 56 -2.92 9.52 4.74
C LEU A 56 -4.23 8.80 4.38
N GLY A 57 -4.33 7.50 4.65
CA GLY A 57 -5.50 6.69 4.33
C GLY A 57 -5.51 6.16 2.89
N PRO A 58 -6.69 5.87 2.33
CA PRO A 58 -6.81 5.40 0.96
C PRO A 58 -6.21 6.37 -0.05
N ILE A 59 -5.50 5.85 -1.04
CA ILE A 59 -4.95 6.67 -2.12
C ILE A 59 -6.07 7.33 -2.93
N THR A 60 -6.03 8.65 -3.00
CA THR A 60 -6.90 9.47 -3.86
C THR A 60 -6.07 10.34 -4.81
N LYS A 61 -4.83 10.65 -4.44
CA LYS A 61 -3.87 11.38 -5.26
C LYS A 61 -2.43 10.95 -4.92
N TYR A 62 -1.59 10.77 -5.93
CA TYR A 62 -0.16 10.50 -5.76
C TYR A 62 0.61 11.04 -6.98
N LEU A 63 1.65 11.86 -6.73
CA LEU A 63 2.49 12.48 -7.76
C LEU A 63 1.70 13.18 -8.89
N GLY A 64 0.60 13.85 -8.53
CA GLY A 64 -0.26 14.55 -9.50
C GLY A 64 -1.34 13.69 -10.16
N ILE A 65 -1.25 12.36 -10.07
CA ILE A 65 -2.27 11.44 -10.59
C ILE A 65 -3.38 11.29 -9.57
N GLN A 66 -4.63 11.46 -10.00
CA GLN A 66 -5.81 11.19 -9.20
C GLN A 66 -6.25 9.73 -9.36
N PHE A 67 -6.66 9.10 -8.26
CA PHE A 67 -7.12 7.72 -8.23
C PHE A 67 -8.57 7.67 -7.76
N GLU A 68 -9.38 6.93 -8.51
CA GLU A 68 -10.73 6.55 -8.11
C GLU A 68 -10.80 5.03 -8.01
N ARG A 69 -11.41 4.50 -6.95
CA ARG A 69 -11.46 3.07 -6.69
C ARG A 69 -12.83 2.65 -6.21
N ASP A 70 -13.43 1.70 -6.92
CA ASP A 70 -14.61 0.99 -6.48
C ASP A 70 -14.25 -0.46 -6.12
N ARG A 71 -14.43 -0.82 -4.85
CA ARG A 71 -14.16 -2.18 -4.36
C ARG A 71 -15.27 -3.17 -4.69
N SER A 72 -16.49 -2.68 -4.92
CA SER A 72 -17.65 -3.51 -5.25
C SER A 72 -17.53 -4.08 -6.67
N SER A 73 -17.18 -3.22 -7.63
CA SER A 73 -16.91 -3.60 -9.03
C SER A 73 -15.46 -4.07 -9.27
N ARG A 74 -14.56 -3.84 -8.30
CA ARG A 74 -13.11 -4.13 -8.39
C ARG A 74 -12.40 -3.30 -9.46
N GLU A 75 -12.84 -2.07 -9.64
CA GLU A 75 -12.28 -1.15 -10.61
C GLU A 75 -11.35 -0.12 -9.95
N LEU A 76 -10.38 0.34 -10.74
CA LEU A 76 -9.41 1.37 -10.38
C LEU A 76 -9.19 2.25 -11.60
N TRP A 77 -9.44 3.55 -11.45
CA TRP A 77 -9.20 4.55 -12.49
C TRP A 77 -8.07 5.50 -12.08
N MET A 78 -7.35 5.97 -13.08
CA MET A 78 -6.26 6.93 -12.94
C MET A 78 -6.54 8.09 -13.87
N HIS A 79 -6.51 9.31 -13.33
CA HIS A 79 -6.72 10.55 -14.06
C HIS A 79 -5.45 11.40 -13.96
N GLN A 80 -4.99 11.92 -15.09
CA GLN A 80 -3.79 12.76 -15.21
C GLN A 80 -4.15 14.14 -15.76
#